data_AF-A0A4Q3VIF7-F1
#
_entry.id   AF-A0A4Q3VIF7-F1
#
_cell.length_a   1.000
_cell.length_b   1.000
_cell.length_c   1.000
_cell.angle_alpha   90.00
_cell.angle_beta   90.00
_cell.angle_gamma   90.00
#
_symmetry.space_group_name_H-M   'P 1'
#
loop_
_entity.id
_entity.type
_entity.pdbx_description
1 polymer ?
#
loop_
_entity_poly.entity_id
_entity_poly.type
_entity_poly.pdbx_seq_one_letter_code
_entity_poly.pdbx_strand_id
1 'polypeptide(L)'
;VPNLMVFFSRYAEVKRGGTNANAYLPGDVVAWRLQNGRTHIGMVVNRLSNDGERHLIVHNIGAGQVLEDCLFSFDVIGHYYFE
;
A
#
# COMPACT_ATOMS: atom_id res chain seq x y z
N VAL A 1 -11.40 1.63 -5.72
CA VAL A 1 -10.46 0.58 -5.22
C VAL A 1 -11.04 -0.83 -5.24
N PRO A 2 -12.29 -1.12 -4.83
CA PRO A 2 -12.76 -2.51 -4.73
C PRO A 2 -12.57 -3.35 -6.01
N ASN A 3 -12.84 -2.77 -7.19
CA ASN A 3 -12.60 -3.45 -8.47
C ASN A 3 -11.12 -3.79 -8.72
N LEU A 4 -10.19 -2.91 -8.30
CA LEU A 4 -8.75 -3.16 -8.40
C LEU A 4 -8.32 -4.27 -7.45
N MET A 5 -8.87 -4.33 -6.23
CA MET A 5 -8.59 -5.45 -5.32
C MET A 5 -9.07 -6.78 -5.89
N VAL A 6 -10.24 -6.82 -6.55
CA VAL A 6 -10.73 -8.03 -7.24
C VAL A 6 -9.87 -8.38 -8.46
N PHE A 7 -9.36 -7.38 -9.18
CA PHE A 7 -8.42 -7.61 -10.28
C PHE A 7 -7.11 -8.20 -9.77
N PHE A 8 -6.46 -7.56 -8.80
CA PHE A 8 -5.20 -8.03 -8.24
C PHE A 8 -5.33 -9.38 -7.54
N SER A 9 -6.44 -9.67 -6.85
CA SER A 9 -6.63 -10.99 -6.25
C SER A 9 -6.75 -12.13 -7.27
N ARG A 10 -7.02 -11.82 -8.55
CA ARG A 10 -7.13 -12.81 -9.63
C ARG A 10 -5.87 -12.91 -10.48
N TYR A 11 -5.17 -11.81 -10.67
CA TYR A 11 -4.10 -11.69 -11.67
C TYR A 11 -2.74 -11.26 -11.10
N ALA A 12 -2.66 -10.91 -9.82
CA ALA A 12 -1.42 -10.56 -9.14
C ALA A 12 -1.00 -11.65 -8.15
N GLU A 13 0.25 -11.62 -7.73
CA GLU A 13 0.67 -12.35 -6.53
C GLU A 13 0.01 -11.70 -5.31
N VAL A 14 -0.77 -12.48 -4.56
CA VAL A 14 -1.35 -12.03 -3.28
C VAL A 14 -0.34 -12.28 -2.18
N LYS A 15 0.25 -11.20 -1.66
CA LYS A 15 1.24 -11.26 -0.60
C LYS A 15 0.57 -11.27 0.77
N ARG A 16 1.22 -11.89 1.76
CA ARG A 16 0.73 -11.87 3.13
C ARG A 16 0.83 -10.44 3.68
N GLY A 17 -0.31 -9.89 4.11
CA GLY A 17 -0.32 -8.64 4.88
C GLY A 17 0.23 -8.87 6.30
N GLY A 18 0.53 -7.78 7.01
CA GLY A 18 0.95 -7.84 8.40
C GLY A 18 1.63 -6.55 8.82
N THR A 19 2.27 -6.56 9.99
CA THR A 19 2.96 -5.38 10.55
C THR A 19 4.47 -5.39 10.30
N ASN A 20 4.99 -6.41 9.60
CA ASN A 20 6.39 -6.47 9.23
C ASN A 20 6.66 -5.58 8.01
N ALA A 21 7.24 -4.40 8.22
CA ALA A 21 7.60 -3.45 7.16
C ALA A 21 8.45 -4.07 6.04
N ASN A 22 9.36 -4.98 6.38
CA ASN A 22 10.29 -5.60 5.41
C ASN A 22 9.60 -6.53 4.40
N ALA A 23 8.32 -6.88 4.63
CA ALA A 23 7.54 -7.65 3.67
C ALA A 23 7.01 -6.79 2.51
N TYR A 24 7.03 -5.47 2.64
CA TYR A 24 6.52 -4.49 1.68
C TYR A 24 7.68 -3.89 0.89
N LEU A 25 7.84 -4.35 -0.34
CA LEU A 25 8.95 -4.06 -1.23
C LEU A 25 8.54 -3.07 -2.33
N PRO A 26 9.48 -2.28 -2.89
CA PRO A 26 9.18 -1.37 -3.98
C PRO A 26 8.47 -2.06 -5.15
N GLY A 27 7.38 -1.46 -5.63
CA GLY A 27 6.50 -2.02 -6.65
C GLY A 27 5.29 -2.77 -6.09
N ASP A 28 5.29 -3.16 -4.81
CA ASP A 28 4.11 -3.73 -4.18
C ASP A 28 2.97 -2.72 -4.15
N VAL A 29 1.75 -3.22 -4.34
CA VAL A 29 0.50 -2.47 -4.25
C VAL A 29 -0.18 -2.80 -2.93
N VAL A 30 -0.52 -1.76 -2.17
CA VAL A 30 -1.16 -1.89 -0.86
C VAL A 30 -2.52 -1.22 -0.88
N ALA A 31 -3.55 -1.93 -0.44
CA ALA A 31 -4.90 -1.42 -0.29
C ALA A 31 -5.23 -1.21 1.19
N TRP A 32 -5.87 -0.08 1.50
CA TRP A 32 -6.26 0.29 2.86
C TRP A 32 -7.75 0.51 3.02
N ARG A 33 -8.22 0.35 4.26
CA ARG A 33 -9.46 0.96 4.76
C ARG A 33 -9.09 2.18 5.61
N LEU A 34 -9.53 3.35 5.16
CA LEU A 34 -9.33 4.62 5.88
C LEU A 34 -10.29 4.73 7.06
N GLN A 35 -10.00 5.67 7.99
CA GLN A 35 -10.81 5.90 9.19
C GLN A 35 -12.27 6.27 8.89
N ASN A 36 -12.55 6.90 7.74
CA ASN A 36 -13.91 7.22 7.28
C ASN A 36 -14.61 6.06 6.55
N GLY A 37 -14.05 4.85 6.60
CA GLY A 37 -14.59 3.64 5.98
C GLY A 37 -14.34 3.50 4.48
N ARG A 38 -13.79 4.54 3.81
CA ARG A 38 -13.45 4.47 2.38
C ARG A 38 -12.22 3.59 2.16
N THR A 39 -12.21 2.90 1.03
CA THR A 39 -11.03 2.14 0.56
C THR A 39 -10.09 3.04 -0.22
N HIS A 40 -8.78 2.92 0.01
CA HIS A 40 -7.74 3.57 -0.79
C HIS A 40 -6.67 2.56 -1.23
N ILE A 41 -5.81 2.95 -2.17
CA ILE A 41 -4.71 2.10 -2.65
C ILE A 41 -3.49 2.97 -2.95
N GLY A 42 -2.30 2.41 -2.78
CA GLY A 42 -1.04 3.07 -3.08
C GLY A 42 0.01 2.04 -3.45
N MET A 43 1.20 2.52 -3.77
CA MET A 43 2.32 1.67 -4.19
C MET A 43 3.54 1.99 -3.33
N VAL A 44 4.26 0.94 -2.94
CA VAL A 44 5.52 1.04 -2.22
C VAL A 44 6.59 1.56 -3.18
N VAL A 45 7.35 2.59 -2.79
CA VAL A 45 8.41 3.16 -3.63
C VAL A 45 9.80 2.91 -3.03
N ASN A 46 10.83 2.95 -3.88
CA ASN A 46 12.22 2.78 -3.45
C ASN A 46 12.79 4.05 -2.79
N ARG A 47 12.14 4.51 -1.73
CA ARG A 47 12.61 5.55 -0.82
C ARG A 47 12.23 5.13 0.59
N LEU A 48 13.16 5.25 1.53
CA LEU A 48 12.91 4.90 2.93
C LEU A 48 12.28 6.07 3.70
N SER A 49 11.61 5.75 4.80
CA SER A 49 11.22 6.66 5.86
C SER A 49 12.44 7.32 6.52
N ASN A 50 12.23 8.41 7.25
CA ASN A 50 13.30 9.14 7.93
C ASN A 50 14.05 8.28 8.97
N ASP A 51 13.36 7.31 9.59
CA ASP A 51 13.93 6.34 10.53
C ASP A 51 14.63 5.17 9.82
N GLY A 52 14.48 5.02 8.49
CA GLY A 52 15.06 3.93 7.72
C GLY A 52 14.34 2.59 7.84
N GLU A 53 13.25 2.50 8.62
CA GLU A 53 12.60 1.23 8.98
C GLU A 53 11.65 0.68 7.91
N ARG A 54 11.18 1.52 6.98
CA ARG A 54 10.19 1.11 5.97
C ARG A 54 10.28 1.94 4.70
N HIS A 55 9.74 1.41 3.61
CA HIS A 55 9.59 2.15 2.37
C HIS A 55 8.39 3.11 2.43
N LEU A 56 8.54 4.25 1.77
CA LEU A 56 7.46 5.22 1.59
C LEU A 56 6.41 4.70 0.61
N ILE A 57 5.24 5.31 0.67
CA ILE A 57 4.10 5.04 -0.20
C ILE A 57 3.88 6.23 -1.14
N VAL A 58 3.72 5.95 -2.43
CA VAL A 58 3.07 6.89 -3.33
C VAL A 58 1.56 6.64 -3.34
N HIS A 59 0.78 7.68 -3.06
CA HIS A 59 -0.68 7.61 -3.07
C HIS A 59 -1.27 8.99 -3.37
N ASN A 60 -2.59 9.06 -3.49
CA ASN A 60 -3.32 10.32 -3.71
C ASN A 60 -4.50 10.40 -2.74
N ILE A 61 -4.19 10.40 -1.43
CA ILE A 61 -5.18 10.68 -0.39
C ILE A 61 -5.20 12.20 -0.23
N GLY A 62 -6.25 12.86 -0.73
CA GLY A 62 -6.42 14.30 -0.58
C GLY A 62 -5.94 15.11 -1.78
N ALA A 63 -4.89 15.92 -1.60
CA ALA A 63 -4.57 17.06 -2.48
C ALA A 63 -3.62 16.75 -3.67
N GLY A 64 -3.62 15.52 -4.19
CA GLY A 64 -2.74 15.11 -5.28
C GLY A 64 -1.80 13.98 -4.89
N GLN A 65 -0.91 13.59 -5.82
CA GLN A 65 0.07 12.54 -5.58
C GLN A 65 1.13 12.99 -4.57
N VAL A 66 1.32 12.20 -3.52
CA VAL A 66 2.29 12.46 -2.46
C VAL A 66 3.11 11.22 -2.16
N LEU A 67 4.35 11.42 -1.71
CA LEU A 67 5.17 10.40 -1.08
C LEU A 67 5.05 10.56 0.42
N GLU A 68 4.53 9.56 1.11
CA GLU A 68 4.26 9.64 2.54
C GLU A 68 4.66 8.36 3.26
N ASP A 69 5.06 8.53 4.51
CA ASP A 69 5.28 7.43 5.44
C ASP A 69 3.95 7.01 6.09
N CYS A 70 3.11 6.31 5.34
CA CYS A 70 1.74 6.00 5.76
C CYS A 70 1.36 4.52 5.66
N LEU A 71 2.32 3.62 5.42
CA LEU A 71 2.09 2.18 5.18
C LEU A 71 1.17 1.53 6.25
N PHE A 72 1.38 1.88 7.52
CA PHE A 72 0.61 1.36 8.66
C PHE A 72 -0.25 2.42 9.37
N SER A 73 -0.46 3.58 8.75
CA SER A 73 -1.34 4.63 9.30
C SER A 73 -2.83 4.27 9.14
N PHE A 74 -3.14 3.28 8.31
CA PHE A 74 -4.48 2.79 8.03
C PHE A 74 -4.52 1.26 8.03
N ASP A 75 -5.72 0.69 8.13
CA ASP A 75 -5.92 -0.76 8.12
C ASP A 75 -5.58 -1.33 6.74
N VAL A 76 -4.57 -2.20 6.66
CA VAL A 76 -4.15 -2.86 5.42
C VAL A 76 -5.12 -4.00 5.11
N ILE A 77 -5.89 -3.85 4.04
CA ILE A 77 -6.92 -4.81 3.61
C ILE A 77 -6.53 -5.57 2.33
N GLY A 78 -5.34 -5.31 1.78
CA GLY A 78 -4.80 -6.02 0.62
C GLY A 78 -3.35 -5.68 0.37
N HIS A 79 -2.58 -6.67 -0.07
CA HIS A 79 -1.15 -6.55 -0.39
C HIS A 79 -0.86 -7.42 -1.60
N TYR A 80 -0.36 -6.82 -2.67
CA TYR A 80 -0.24 -7.46 -3.98
C TYR A 80 1.08 -7.09 -4.66
N TYR A 81 1.57 -7.98 -5.52
CA TYR A 81 2.63 -7.69 -6.48
C TYR A 81 2.16 -8.09 -7.88
N PHE A 82 2.25 -7.17 -8.84
CA PHE A 82 1.76 -7.36 -10.21
C PHE A 82 2.90 -7.11 -11.20
N GLU A 83 3.16 -8.10 -12.05
CA GLU A 83 4.21 -8.09 -13.08
C GLU A 83 3.70 -7.53 -14.42
#